data_AF-A0A8K0U4D0-F1
#
_entry.id   AF-A0A8K0U4D0-F1
#
_cell.length_a   1.000
_cell.length_b   1.000
_cell.length_c   1.000
_cell.angle_alpha   90.00
_cell.angle_beta   90.00
_cell.angle_gamma   90.00
#
_symmetry.space_group_name_H-M   'P 1'
#
loop_
_entity.id
_entity.type
_entity.pdbx_description
1 polymer ?
#
loop_
_entity_poly.entity_id
_entity_poly.type
_entity_poly.pdbx_seq_one_letter_code
_entity_poly.pdbx_strand_id
1 'polypeptide(L)'
;MLRAPAHSKPLALTKNPVRFQPFSLSYSSGTSSRFVGQFLKQLSHLLGSQMSSRNYGGTGQPPPPYSLESTHITSAAQSSRWHPAQNSERQALLETARPPLNTYQEGSIPTSCTPSDKKSKLRGCMNSKLFIIVITSLLTLVLFSAILPVTYCDDPADPKVRERERKKFYEEQRAWDEERKEHEMRQVRWELEEERREAQLREWEQENKDHERKLQERAQREEDERKRLNMYWARVETHQCTTYATREYTAVLTNVPMDYDRSLEACRLTPLTINGVSYLPSRCEDNGPHAIIGYWTVNQHEPECTTYWREYRDKGCTSQGSGKRLIEHYLEMLPKGGDWSKFCATTPIRFHDMEFQGAQHCNQQVSSPSMIPTIDWTSFAQHQGTYGYWEIDDATC
;
A
#
# COMPACT_ATOMS: atom_id res chain seq x y z
N MET A 1 -62.88 -16.32 -39.04
CA MET A 1 -61.74 -17.23 -38.86
C MET A 1 -61.43 -17.33 -37.37
N LEU A 2 -61.63 -18.53 -36.81
CA LEU A 2 -61.56 -18.84 -35.38
C LEU A 2 -60.12 -18.97 -34.91
N ARG A 3 -59.74 -18.31 -33.80
CA ARG A 3 -58.64 -18.77 -32.95
C ARG A 3 -58.91 -18.43 -31.48
N ALA A 4 -59.10 -19.48 -30.71
CA ALA A 4 -59.28 -19.49 -29.26
C ALA A 4 -57.89 -19.49 -28.53
N PRO A 5 -57.86 -19.28 -27.20
CA PRO A 5 -56.70 -18.79 -26.47
C PRO A 5 -55.82 -19.90 -25.85
N ALA A 6 -54.57 -19.55 -25.53
CA ALA A 6 -53.61 -20.42 -24.87
C ALA A 6 -53.79 -20.39 -23.34
N HIS A 7 -53.94 -21.59 -22.75
CA HIS A 7 -54.01 -21.85 -21.32
C HIS A 7 -52.64 -21.74 -20.62
N SER A 8 -52.64 -21.11 -19.46
CA SER A 8 -51.58 -21.12 -18.45
C SER A 8 -51.56 -22.45 -17.68
N LYS A 9 -50.36 -22.96 -17.35
CA LYS A 9 -50.13 -24.08 -16.41
C LYS A 9 -49.47 -23.55 -15.13
N PRO A 10 -49.83 -24.07 -13.94
CA PRO A 10 -49.18 -23.72 -12.68
C PRO A 10 -47.93 -24.57 -12.41
N LEU A 11 -46.90 -23.91 -11.87
CA LEU A 11 -45.68 -24.52 -11.33
C LEU A 11 -45.97 -25.18 -9.97
N ALA A 12 -45.68 -26.48 -9.87
CA ALA A 12 -45.76 -27.25 -8.63
C ALA A 12 -44.46 -27.07 -7.82
N LEU A 13 -44.59 -26.59 -6.58
CA LEU A 13 -43.55 -26.61 -5.56
C LEU A 13 -43.34 -28.04 -5.06
N THR A 14 -42.14 -28.61 -5.26
CA THR A 14 -41.71 -29.85 -4.61
C THR A 14 -40.85 -29.51 -3.39
N LYS A 15 -41.35 -29.86 -2.20
CA LYS A 15 -40.61 -29.84 -0.93
C LYS A 15 -39.85 -31.17 -0.79
N ASN A 16 -38.52 -31.12 -0.70
CA ASN A 16 -37.69 -32.25 -0.26
C ASN A 16 -37.09 -31.94 1.11
N PRO A 17 -37.26 -32.78 2.14
CA PRO A 17 -36.55 -32.66 3.40
C PRO A 17 -35.18 -33.36 3.34
N VAL A 18 -34.12 -32.60 3.64
CA VAL A 18 -32.76 -33.13 3.81
C VAL A 18 -32.66 -33.81 5.18
N ARG A 19 -32.27 -35.08 5.17
CA ARG A 19 -32.08 -35.95 6.34
C ARG A 19 -30.61 -35.87 6.79
N PHE A 20 -30.36 -35.32 7.97
CA PHE A 20 -29.04 -35.34 8.61
C PHE A 20 -28.76 -36.73 9.21
N GLN A 21 -27.59 -37.31 8.90
CA GLN A 21 -27.00 -38.41 9.66
C GLN A 21 -25.79 -37.90 10.46
N PRO A 22 -25.63 -38.30 11.73
CA PRO A 22 -24.43 -37.97 12.50
C PRO A 22 -23.29 -38.96 12.20
N PHE A 23 -22.12 -38.41 11.86
CA PHE A 23 -20.85 -39.15 11.85
C PHE A 23 -20.35 -39.34 13.29
N SER A 24 -20.22 -40.58 13.71
CA SER A 24 -19.51 -40.98 14.92
C SER A 24 -18.01 -41.11 14.62
N LEU A 25 -17.18 -40.26 15.21
CA LEU A 25 -15.72 -40.40 15.21
C LEU A 25 -15.30 -41.33 16.36
N SER A 26 -14.83 -42.53 16.02
CA SER A 26 -14.18 -43.45 16.95
C SER A 26 -12.71 -43.09 17.11
N TYR A 27 -12.32 -42.77 18.34
CA TYR A 27 -10.94 -42.56 18.78
C TYR A 27 -10.24 -43.92 18.89
N SER A 28 -9.16 -44.14 18.14
CA SER A 28 -8.30 -45.32 18.24
C SER A 28 -6.92 -44.88 18.69
N SER A 29 -6.63 -45.12 19.97
CA SER A 29 -5.30 -45.04 20.55
C SER A 29 -4.47 -46.25 20.12
N GLY A 30 -3.36 -45.99 19.43
CA GLY A 30 -2.40 -47.02 19.01
C GLY A 30 -0.98 -46.50 19.13
N THR A 31 -0.36 -46.77 20.26
CA THR A 31 1.10 -46.68 20.48
C THR A 31 1.81 -47.76 19.66
N SER A 32 2.84 -47.41 18.89
CA SER A 32 4.09 -48.19 18.89
C SER A 32 5.20 -47.50 18.09
N SER A 33 6.35 -47.47 18.73
CA SER A 33 7.68 -47.10 18.26
C SER A 33 8.18 -47.98 17.09
N ARG A 34 9.18 -47.43 16.38
CA ARG A 34 10.08 -48.02 15.36
C ARG A 34 9.63 -47.87 13.90
N PHE A 35 10.23 -46.94 13.17
CA PHE A 35 11.20 -47.26 12.11
C PHE A 35 11.79 -45.95 11.53
N VAL A 36 13.06 -45.71 11.86
CA VAL A 36 13.91 -44.71 11.22
C VAL A 36 14.46 -45.34 9.94
N GLY A 37 14.31 -44.64 8.82
CA GLY A 37 15.10 -44.86 7.60
C GLY A 37 14.36 -45.55 6.45
N GLN A 38 13.72 -44.75 5.58
CA GLN A 38 13.59 -45.01 4.12
C GLN A 38 12.74 -43.90 3.44
N PHE A 39 13.18 -42.63 3.48
CA PHE A 39 12.42 -41.52 2.86
C PHE A 39 13.19 -40.69 1.83
N LEU A 40 14.28 -41.21 1.25
CA LEU A 40 15.06 -40.51 0.21
C LEU A 40 15.40 -41.40 -0.99
N LYS A 41 14.39 -41.97 -1.66
CA LYS A 41 14.58 -42.62 -2.98
C LYS A 41 13.38 -42.54 -3.95
N GLN A 42 12.40 -41.66 -3.70
CA GLN A 42 11.16 -41.60 -4.48
C GLN A 42 10.79 -40.20 -5.02
N LEU A 43 11.78 -39.30 -5.17
CA LEU A 43 11.58 -37.92 -5.61
C LEU A 43 12.28 -37.58 -6.95
N SER A 44 12.60 -38.58 -7.79
CA SER A 44 13.26 -38.36 -9.10
C SER A 44 12.44 -38.78 -10.32
N HIS A 45 11.13 -39.05 -10.18
CA HIS A 45 10.29 -39.55 -11.29
C HIS A 45 9.04 -38.70 -11.62
N LEU A 46 8.92 -37.47 -11.10
CA LEU A 46 7.75 -36.59 -11.32
C LEU A 46 8.10 -35.20 -11.86
N LEU A 47 9.12 -35.08 -12.71
CA LEU A 47 9.36 -33.88 -13.51
C LEU A 47 9.63 -34.26 -14.96
N GLY A 48 8.56 -34.49 -15.72
CA GLY A 48 8.62 -34.69 -17.16
C GLY A 48 7.23 -34.75 -17.78
N SER A 49 6.93 -33.79 -18.65
CA SER A 49 5.76 -33.68 -19.53
C SER A 49 4.49 -33.05 -18.95
N GLN A 50 4.23 -31.79 -19.30
CA GLN A 50 3.31 -31.45 -20.41
C GLN A 50 3.12 -29.92 -20.48
N MET A 51 3.55 -29.32 -21.60
CA MET A 51 3.00 -28.05 -22.06
C MET A 51 1.65 -28.33 -22.71
N SER A 52 0.57 -27.81 -22.16
CA SER A 52 -0.69 -27.65 -22.88
C SER A 52 -1.43 -26.41 -22.39
N SER A 53 -1.69 -25.53 -23.35
CA SER A 53 -2.51 -24.32 -23.27
C SER A 53 -3.90 -24.59 -22.68
N ARG A 54 -4.37 -23.73 -21.77
CA ARG A 54 -5.81 -23.58 -21.45
C ARG A 54 -6.14 -22.21 -20.87
N ASN A 55 -7.15 -21.61 -21.49
CA ASN A 55 -7.92 -20.43 -21.11
C ASN A 55 -8.37 -20.46 -19.64
N TYR A 56 -8.29 -19.30 -18.97
CA TYR A 56 -9.04 -19.01 -17.76
C TYR A 56 -10.12 -17.97 -18.07
N GLY A 57 -11.37 -18.43 -18.16
CA GLY A 57 -12.56 -17.63 -17.88
C GLY A 57 -12.87 -17.78 -16.39
N GLY A 58 -12.72 -16.70 -15.62
CA GLY A 58 -12.98 -16.66 -14.19
C GLY A 58 -14.41 -16.19 -13.90
N THR A 59 -15.27 -17.11 -13.49
CA THR A 59 -16.54 -16.81 -12.80
C THR A 59 -16.25 -16.55 -11.33
N GLY A 60 -16.28 -15.29 -10.91
CA GLY A 60 -16.12 -14.89 -9.51
C GLY A 60 -17.42 -15.05 -8.72
N GLN A 61 -17.41 -15.95 -7.75
CA GLN A 61 -18.42 -16.11 -6.71
C GLN A 61 -18.01 -15.24 -5.51
N PRO A 62 -18.90 -14.46 -4.87
CA PRO A 62 -18.54 -13.56 -3.77
C PRO A 62 -18.32 -14.30 -2.43
N PRO A 63 -17.46 -13.78 -1.54
CA PRO A 63 -17.24 -14.34 -0.21
C PRO A 63 -18.40 -14.07 0.77
N PRO A 64 -18.59 -14.91 1.81
CA PRO A 64 -19.66 -14.77 2.79
C PRO A 64 -19.39 -13.63 3.81
N PRO A 65 -20.44 -13.11 4.47
CA PRO A 65 -20.31 -11.97 5.39
C PRO A 65 -19.73 -12.38 6.73
N TYR A 66 -18.73 -11.62 7.20
CA TYR A 66 -18.28 -11.65 8.58
C TYR A 66 -19.35 -11.02 9.48
N SER A 67 -19.81 -11.79 10.45
CA SER A 67 -20.53 -11.29 11.62
C SER A 67 -19.47 -10.87 12.65
N LEU A 68 -19.55 -9.62 13.10
CA LEU A 68 -18.73 -9.13 14.21
C LEU A 68 -19.64 -8.68 15.34
N GLU A 69 -19.43 -9.39 16.43
CA GLU A 69 -20.19 -9.48 17.66
C GLU A 69 -19.94 -8.24 18.53
N SER A 70 -21.03 -7.72 19.10
CA SER A 70 -21.03 -6.54 19.96
C SER A 70 -20.52 -6.90 21.35
N THR A 71 -19.32 -6.45 21.70
CA THR A 71 -18.85 -6.43 23.09
C THR A 71 -18.98 -5.04 23.69
N HIS A 72 -19.92 -4.92 24.62
CA HIS A 72 -19.97 -3.89 25.65
C HIS A 72 -18.65 -3.85 26.44
N ILE A 73 -17.97 -2.70 26.49
CA ILE A 73 -17.00 -2.42 27.56
C ILE A 73 -17.26 -1.04 28.14
N THR A 74 -17.58 -1.09 29.42
CA THR A 74 -17.78 -0.02 30.39
C THR A 74 -16.53 0.82 30.59
N SER A 75 -16.76 2.12 30.76
CA SER A 75 -15.80 3.14 31.16
C SER A 75 -15.16 2.84 32.52
N ALA A 76 -13.83 2.92 32.60
CA ALA A 76 -13.13 3.27 33.83
C ALA A 76 -11.84 4.04 33.49
N ALA A 77 -11.73 5.21 34.10
CA ALA A 77 -10.61 6.12 34.01
C ALA A 77 -9.31 5.48 34.53
N GLN A 78 -8.19 5.76 33.88
CA GLN A 78 -6.93 6.01 34.57
C GLN A 78 -5.96 6.80 33.71
N SER A 79 -5.66 7.98 34.23
CA SER A 79 -4.59 8.88 33.84
C SER A 79 -3.23 8.19 33.97
N SER A 80 -2.52 8.00 32.86
CA SER A 80 -1.08 7.76 32.87
C SER A 80 -0.41 8.66 31.84
N ARG A 81 0.21 9.68 32.40
CA ARG A 81 1.22 10.60 31.87
C ARG A 81 2.28 9.86 31.05
N TRP A 82 2.30 10.05 29.74
CA TRP A 82 3.41 9.66 28.88
C TRP A 82 4.26 10.89 28.56
N HIS A 83 5.47 10.92 29.12
CA HIS A 83 6.53 11.85 28.72
C HIS A 83 7.05 11.44 27.33
N PRO A 84 7.24 12.36 26.38
CA PRO A 84 7.99 12.08 25.17
C PRO A 84 9.49 11.96 25.55
N ALA A 85 10.06 10.79 25.28
CA ALA A 85 11.50 10.57 25.37
C ALA A 85 12.21 11.49 24.36
N GLN A 86 13.15 12.28 24.87
CA GLN A 86 14.07 13.09 24.09
C GLN A 86 14.96 12.17 23.22
N ASN A 87 14.65 12.07 21.94
CA ASN A 87 15.60 11.58 20.95
C ASN A 87 16.51 12.74 20.51
N SER A 88 17.51 13.08 21.31
CA SER A 88 18.60 13.98 20.91
C SER A 88 20.00 13.43 21.18
N GLU A 89 20.14 12.14 21.54
CA GLU A 89 21.42 11.58 21.98
C GLU A 89 22.07 10.58 20.99
N ARG A 90 21.47 10.39 19.80
CA ARG A 90 22.04 9.51 18.75
C ARG A 90 22.87 10.22 17.68
N GLN A 91 23.08 11.54 17.78
CA GLN A 91 23.94 12.29 16.85
C GLN A 91 25.36 12.58 17.38
N ALA A 92 25.72 12.18 18.59
CA ALA A 92 27.03 12.51 19.18
C ALA A 92 28.10 11.39 19.11
N LEU A 93 27.81 10.24 18.49
CA LEU A 93 28.73 9.08 18.47
C LEU A 93 29.24 8.69 17.07
N LEU A 94 29.07 9.55 16.06
CA LEU A 94 29.59 9.32 14.71
C LEU A 94 30.50 10.44 14.19
N GLU A 95 31.20 11.13 15.10
CA GLU A 95 32.10 12.25 14.75
C GLU A 95 33.50 12.14 15.40
N THR A 96 34.02 10.92 15.57
CA THR A 96 35.39 10.68 16.04
C THR A 96 36.06 9.53 15.28
N ALA A 97 36.21 9.69 13.96
CA ALA A 97 37.19 8.93 13.17
C ALA A 97 37.37 9.55 11.75
N ARG A 98 37.85 10.79 11.66
CA ARG A 98 38.47 11.29 10.43
C ARG A 98 39.99 11.33 10.64
N PRO A 99 40.79 10.57 9.88
CA PRO A 99 42.22 10.85 9.79
C PRO A 99 42.43 12.17 9.02
N PRO A 100 43.45 12.96 9.35
CA PRO A 100 43.68 14.23 8.70
C PRO A 100 44.11 14.03 7.25
N LEU A 101 43.55 14.88 6.39
CA LEU A 101 43.86 15.03 4.98
C LEU A 101 45.29 15.57 4.86
N ASN A 102 46.26 14.72 4.48
CA ASN A 102 47.59 15.18 4.10
C ASN A 102 47.53 15.72 2.67
N THR A 103 47.51 17.05 2.56
CA THR A 103 47.89 17.81 1.38
C THR A 103 49.34 17.47 1.01
N TYR A 104 49.52 16.79 -0.11
CA TYR A 104 50.82 16.60 -0.75
C TYR A 104 51.27 17.95 -1.31
N GLN A 105 52.22 18.59 -0.62
CA GLN A 105 52.88 19.81 -1.06
C GLN A 105 54.21 19.42 -1.72
N GLU A 106 54.29 19.75 -2.99
CA GLU A 106 55.45 19.71 -3.87
C GLU A 106 56.62 20.50 -3.24
N GLY A 107 57.80 19.89 -3.09
CA GLY A 107 58.90 20.55 -2.37
C GLY A 107 60.24 19.83 -2.37
N SER A 108 61.02 20.08 -3.42
CA SER A 108 62.49 20.30 -3.44
C SER A 108 63.44 19.37 -2.66
N ILE A 109 64.32 18.75 -3.43
CA ILE A 109 65.63 18.18 -3.07
C ILE A 109 66.43 19.15 -2.17
N PRO A 110 67.09 18.64 -1.12
CA PRO A 110 68.46 19.07 -0.89
C PRO A 110 69.43 17.93 -0.53
N THR A 111 70.51 17.94 -1.30
CA THR A 111 71.87 17.48 -1.02
C THR A 111 72.34 17.90 0.38
N SER A 112 72.94 17.00 1.17
CA SER A 112 74.25 17.24 1.82
C SER A 112 74.66 16.10 2.76
N CYS A 113 75.89 15.65 2.54
CA CYS A 113 76.67 14.84 3.47
C CYS A 113 77.02 15.67 4.71
N THR A 114 77.10 15.05 5.90
CA THR A 114 78.26 15.20 6.78
C THR A 114 78.33 14.08 7.84
N PRO A 115 79.54 13.69 8.27
CA PRO A 115 79.79 12.58 9.17
C PRO A 115 79.88 13.07 10.62
N SER A 116 79.26 12.35 11.57
CA SER A 116 79.41 12.63 13.00
C SER A 116 80.40 11.67 13.65
N ASP A 117 81.54 12.28 13.93
CA ASP A 117 82.72 11.84 14.65
C ASP A 117 82.42 11.64 16.15
N LYS A 118 82.69 10.45 16.70
CA LYS A 118 82.83 10.25 18.16
C LYS A 118 84.03 9.38 18.49
N LYS A 119 85.15 10.07 18.73
CA LYS A 119 86.32 9.64 19.51
C LYS A 119 85.92 9.13 20.89
N SER A 120 86.41 7.95 21.27
CA SER A 120 86.66 7.62 22.68
C SER A 120 88.04 6.97 22.84
N LYS A 121 88.67 7.38 23.95
CA LYS A 121 90.06 7.25 24.36
C LYS A 121 90.33 5.89 25.03
N LEU A 122 91.45 5.26 24.66
CA LEU A 122 92.56 4.85 25.55
C LEU A 122 92.22 4.09 26.86
N ARG A 123 92.68 2.84 26.98
CA ARG A 123 93.88 2.42 27.75
C ARG A 123 93.94 0.92 27.92
N GLY A 124 95.19 0.43 28.01
CA GLY A 124 95.52 -0.97 28.09
C GLY A 124 95.22 -1.60 29.44
N CYS A 125 94.89 -2.88 29.35
CA CYS A 125 95.48 -3.99 30.10
C CYS A 125 95.08 -5.22 29.29
N MET A 126 96.00 -5.83 28.54
CA MET A 126 95.71 -7.09 27.88
C MET A 126 95.52 -8.16 28.96
N ASN A 127 94.26 -8.37 29.33
CA ASN A 127 93.84 -9.47 30.20
C ASN A 127 94.42 -10.77 29.64
N SER A 128 94.99 -11.61 30.50
CA SER A 128 95.42 -12.98 30.15
C SER A 128 94.32 -13.77 29.40
N LYS A 129 93.04 -13.46 29.66
CA LYS A 129 91.88 -14.01 28.93
C LYS A 129 91.85 -13.62 27.44
N LEU A 130 92.38 -12.46 27.06
CA LEU A 130 92.47 -12.01 25.67
C LEU A 130 93.59 -12.74 24.91
N PHE A 131 94.66 -13.14 25.61
CA PHE A 131 95.70 -14.01 25.05
C PHE A 131 95.16 -15.43 24.81
N ILE A 132 94.33 -15.95 25.73
CA ILE A 132 93.62 -17.23 25.53
C ILE A 132 92.66 -17.11 24.34
N ILE A 133 91.89 -16.02 24.21
CA ILE A 133 90.98 -15.81 23.07
C ILE A 133 91.73 -15.77 21.74
N VAL A 134 92.87 -15.07 21.67
CA VAL A 134 93.69 -14.99 20.44
C VAL A 134 94.35 -16.33 20.11
N ILE A 135 94.82 -17.08 21.11
CA ILE A 135 95.36 -18.43 20.89
C ILE A 135 94.25 -19.40 20.48
N THR A 136 93.06 -19.33 21.10
CA THR A 136 91.91 -20.14 20.67
C THR A 136 91.41 -19.73 19.29
N SER A 137 91.44 -18.45 18.91
CA SER A 137 91.03 -18.02 17.58
C SER A 137 92.04 -18.42 16.51
N LEU A 138 93.34 -18.41 16.84
CA LEU A 138 94.39 -18.91 15.95
C LEU A 138 94.33 -20.44 15.83
N LEU A 139 94.09 -21.15 16.93
CA LEU A 139 93.88 -22.61 16.91
C LEU A 139 92.60 -22.97 16.16
N THR A 140 91.50 -22.23 16.32
CA THR A 140 90.28 -22.47 15.55
C THR A 140 90.46 -22.09 14.09
N LEU A 141 91.22 -21.04 13.74
CA LEU A 141 91.54 -20.71 12.34
C LEU A 141 92.46 -21.76 11.69
N VAL A 142 93.43 -22.31 12.41
CA VAL A 142 94.30 -23.39 11.93
C VAL A 142 93.53 -24.72 11.85
N LEU A 143 92.62 -24.99 12.78
CA LEU A 143 91.70 -26.11 12.69
C LEU A 143 90.66 -25.91 11.58
N PHE A 144 90.14 -24.69 11.37
CA PHE A 144 89.24 -24.40 10.25
C PHE A 144 89.98 -24.49 8.91
N SER A 145 91.25 -24.08 8.82
CA SER A 145 92.02 -24.25 7.58
C SER A 145 92.43 -25.70 7.31
N ALA A 146 92.50 -26.54 8.35
CA ALA A 146 92.74 -27.98 8.23
C ALA A 146 91.46 -28.83 8.07
N ILE A 147 90.30 -28.33 8.54
CA ILE A 147 89.00 -29.04 8.51
C ILE A 147 88.09 -28.52 7.40
N LEU A 148 88.29 -27.30 6.89
CA LEU A 148 87.76 -26.97 5.57
C LEU A 148 88.46 -27.93 4.62
N PRO A 149 87.76 -28.94 4.07
CA PRO A 149 88.34 -29.65 2.94
C PRO A 149 88.75 -28.55 1.98
N VAL A 150 90.00 -28.59 1.52
CA VAL A 150 90.35 -27.96 0.25
C VAL A 150 89.34 -28.58 -0.70
N THR A 151 88.19 -27.92 -0.84
CA THR A 151 87.14 -28.29 -1.78
C THR A 151 87.86 -28.13 -3.07
N TYR A 152 88.33 -29.28 -3.55
CA TYR A 152 88.86 -29.53 -4.86
C TYR A 152 88.24 -28.49 -5.76
N CYS A 153 89.02 -27.50 -6.19
CA CYS A 153 88.53 -26.47 -7.09
C CYS A 153 88.07 -27.26 -8.31
N ASP A 154 86.78 -27.50 -8.41
CA ASP A 154 86.15 -28.01 -9.61
C ASP A 154 86.60 -27.01 -10.68
N ASP A 155 87.53 -27.45 -11.53
CA ASP A 155 88.10 -26.59 -12.56
C ASP A 155 86.93 -26.05 -13.38
N PRO A 156 86.68 -24.73 -13.41
CA PRO A 156 85.57 -24.16 -14.18
C PRO A 156 85.69 -24.45 -15.69
N ALA A 157 86.86 -24.95 -16.13
CA ALA A 157 87.08 -25.47 -17.47
C ALA A 157 86.65 -26.95 -17.66
N ASP A 158 86.44 -27.75 -16.61
CA ASP A 158 85.98 -29.13 -16.73
C ASP A 158 84.55 -29.15 -17.33
N PRO A 159 84.37 -29.73 -18.53
CA PRO A 159 83.07 -29.80 -19.19
C PRO A 159 81.99 -30.48 -18.34
N LYS A 160 82.36 -31.41 -17.44
CA LYS A 160 81.41 -32.11 -16.55
C LYS A 160 80.93 -31.25 -15.39
N VAL A 161 81.77 -30.34 -14.88
CA VAL A 161 81.35 -29.35 -13.86
C VAL A 161 80.37 -28.37 -14.50
N ARG A 162 80.72 -27.83 -15.67
CA ARG A 162 79.87 -26.88 -16.42
C ARG A 162 78.53 -27.47 -16.83
N GLU A 163 78.45 -28.75 -17.16
CA GLU A 163 77.19 -29.43 -17.47
C GLU A 163 76.30 -29.59 -16.22
N ARG A 164 76.90 -29.92 -15.06
CA ARG A 164 76.17 -29.99 -13.78
C ARG A 164 75.64 -28.63 -13.34
N GLU A 165 76.44 -27.58 -13.46
CA GLU A 165 76.01 -26.22 -13.15
C GLU A 165 74.93 -25.72 -14.10
N ARG A 166 75.04 -25.97 -15.41
CA ARG A 166 73.97 -25.67 -16.37
C ARG A 166 72.68 -26.41 -16.03
N LYS A 167 72.76 -27.69 -15.65
CA LYS A 167 71.60 -28.46 -15.23
C LYS A 167 70.92 -27.86 -13.99
N LYS A 168 71.70 -27.51 -12.95
CA LYS A 168 71.19 -26.83 -11.76
C LYS A 168 70.55 -25.48 -12.10
N PHE A 169 71.21 -24.70 -12.96
CA PHE A 169 70.69 -23.42 -13.43
C PHE A 169 69.35 -23.57 -14.17
N TYR A 170 69.19 -24.57 -15.04
CA TYR A 170 67.91 -24.84 -15.70
C TYR A 170 66.82 -25.39 -14.77
N GLU A 171 67.19 -26.16 -13.74
CA GLU A 171 66.26 -26.61 -12.70
C GLU A 171 65.77 -25.42 -11.85
N GLU A 172 66.68 -24.56 -11.43
CA GLU A 172 66.38 -23.33 -10.71
C GLU A 172 65.54 -22.38 -11.57
N GLN A 173 65.90 -22.18 -12.84
CA GLN A 173 65.13 -21.35 -13.76
C GLN A 173 63.70 -21.87 -13.95
N ARG A 174 63.50 -23.20 -14.05
CA ARG A 174 62.17 -23.79 -14.10
C ARG A 174 61.38 -23.58 -12.82
N ALA A 175 62.01 -23.74 -11.66
CA ALA A 175 61.37 -23.50 -10.37
C ALA A 175 60.93 -22.03 -10.24
N TRP A 176 61.79 -21.08 -10.64
CA TRP A 176 61.45 -19.65 -10.68
C TRP A 176 60.31 -19.35 -11.66
N ASP A 177 60.30 -19.97 -12.85
CA ASP A 177 59.22 -19.79 -13.83
C ASP A 177 57.89 -20.35 -13.32
N GLU A 178 57.90 -21.46 -12.58
CA GLU A 178 56.73 -22.05 -11.92
C GLU A 178 56.20 -21.14 -10.80
N GLU A 179 57.08 -20.66 -9.91
CA GLU A 179 56.71 -19.73 -8.84
C GLU A 179 56.12 -18.43 -9.39
N ARG A 180 56.70 -17.90 -10.48
CA ARG A 180 56.14 -16.74 -11.19
C ARG A 180 54.73 -17.00 -11.71
N LYS A 181 54.49 -18.15 -12.35
CA LYS A 181 53.15 -18.51 -12.83
C LYS A 181 52.15 -18.64 -11.68
N GLU A 182 52.56 -19.24 -10.56
CA GLU A 182 51.71 -19.32 -9.37
C GLU A 182 51.39 -17.95 -8.78
N HIS A 183 52.38 -17.07 -8.72
CA HIS A 183 52.20 -15.70 -8.27
C HIS A 183 51.25 -14.92 -9.20
N GLU A 184 51.43 -15.04 -10.51
CA GLU A 184 50.54 -14.44 -11.52
C GLU A 184 49.09 -14.99 -11.37
N MET A 185 48.91 -16.31 -11.22
CA MET A 185 47.59 -16.90 -10.98
C MET A 185 46.95 -16.43 -9.66
N ARG A 186 47.76 -16.21 -8.61
CA ARG A 186 47.30 -15.70 -7.32
C ARG A 186 46.82 -14.24 -7.45
N GLN A 187 47.54 -13.42 -8.21
CA GLN A 187 47.13 -12.04 -8.49
C GLN A 187 45.82 -12.01 -9.27
N VAL A 188 45.70 -12.79 -10.35
CA VAL A 188 44.44 -12.88 -11.13
C VAL A 188 43.27 -13.35 -10.27
N ARG A 189 43.49 -14.33 -9.38
CA ARG A 189 42.44 -14.78 -8.45
C ARG A 189 42.02 -13.67 -7.50
N TRP A 190 42.99 -12.93 -6.95
CA TRP A 190 42.73 -11.82 -6.03
C TRP A 190 41.94 -10.70 -6.71
N GLU A 191 42.33 -10.30 -7.93
CA GLU A 191 41.62 -9.28 -8.72
C GLU A 191 40.17 -9.68 -9.00
N LEU A 192 39.90 -10.94 -9.35
CA LEU A 192 38.54 -11.44 -9.57
C LEU A 192 37.71 -11.47 -8.27
N GLU A 193 38.31 -11.80 -7.13
CA GLU A 193 37.64 -11.77 -5.83
C GLU A 193 37.34 -10.34 -5.38
N GLU A 194 38.22 -9.39 -5.67
CA GLU A 194 38.02 -7.96 -5.43
C GLU A 194 36.87 -7.43 -6.30
N GLU A 195 36.89 -7.70 -7.61
CA GLU A 195 35.80 -7.31 -8.52
C GLU A 195 34.44 -7.89 -8.08
N ARG A 196 34.41 -9.15 -7.60
CA ARG A 196 33.20 -9.76 -7.05
C ARG A 196 32.71 -9.04 -5.79
N ARG A 197 33.62 -8.68 -4.88
CA ARG A 197 33.29 -7.92 -3.66
C ARG A 197 32.75 -6.54 -4.01
N GLU A 198 33.37 -5.85 -4.97
CA GLU A 198 32.91 -4.55 -5.45
C GLU A 198 31.55 -4.64 -6.13
N ALA A 199 31.30 -5.69 -6.92
CA ALA A 199 30.00 -5.95 -7.53
C ALA A 199 28.91 -6.17 -6.46
N GLN A 200 29.20 -6.98 -5.43
CA GLN A 200 28.29 -7.20 -4.31
C GLN A 200 27.99 -5.92 -3.52
N LEU A 201 29.02 -5.08 -3.29
CA LEU A 201 28.83 -3.79 -2.62
C LEU A 201 27.95 -2.84 -3.44
N ARG A 202 28.13 -2.80 -4.77
CA ARG A 202 27.28 -2.00 -5.66
C ARG A 202 25.83 -2.47 -5.66
N GLU A 203 25.61 -3.79 -5.71
CA GLU A 203 24.27 -4.39 -5.63
C GLU A 203 23.60 -4.04 -4.29
N TRP A 204 24.32 -4.24 -3.18
CA TRP A 204 23.82 -3.91 -1.85
C TRP A 204 23.51 -2.41 -1.68
N GLU A 205 24.35 -1.52 -2.23
CA GLU A 205 24.09 -0.08 -2.20
C GLU A 205 22.82 0.28 -3.00
N GLN A 206 22.61 -0.36 -4.15
CA GLN A 206 21.40 -0.17 -4.95
C GLN A 206 20.15 -0.69 -4.23
N GLU A 207 20.22 -1.88 -3.64
CA GLU A 207 19.14 -2.45 -2.84
C GLU A 207 18.77 -1.56 -1.65
N ASN A 208 19.76 -1.00 -0.96
CA ASN A 208 19.54 -0.05 0.14
C ASN A 208 18.87 1.23 -0.33
N LYS A 209 19.31 1.81 -1.46
CA LYS A 209 18.67 3.01 -2.04
C LYS A 209 17.21 2.73 -2.42
N ASP A 210 16.95 1.57 -3.03
CA ASP A 210 15.60 1.15 -3.39
C ASP A 210 14.73 0.87 -2.16
N HIS A 211 15.31 0.30 -1.11
CA HIS A 211 14.64 0.06 0.17
C HIS A 211 14.29 1.38 0.87
N GLU A 212 15.21 2.34 0.91
CA GLU A 212 15.00 3.66 1.50
C GLU A 212 13.88 4.43 0.76
N ARG A 213 13.89 4.40 -0.59
CA ARG A 213 12.79 4.99 -1.39
C ARG A 213 11.43 4.37 -1.05
N LYS A 214 11.36 3.06 -0.91
CA LYS A 214 10.11 2.35 -0.53
C LYS A 214 9.64 2.71 0.87
N LEU A 215 10.57 2.88 1.82
CA LEU A 215 10.25 3.32 3.18
C LEU A 215 9.70 4.75 3.19
N GLN A 216 10.31 5.66 2.43
CA GLN A 216 9.83 7.04 2.30
C GLN A 216 8.43 7.09 1.67
N GLU A 217 8.18 6.33 0.60
CA GLU A 217 6.85 6.26 -0.03
C GLU A 217 5.78 5.72 0.94
N ARG A 218 6.10 4.67 1.71
CA ARG A 218 5.20 4.13 2.73
C ARG A 218 4.90 5.16 3.81
N ALA A 219 5.93 5.84 4.32
CA ALA A 219 5.78 6.86 5.34
C ALA A 219 4.88 8.01 4.86
N GLN A 220 5.06 8.47 3.61
CA GLN A 220 4.20 9.49 3.00
C GLN A 220 2.75 9.03 2.89
N ARG A 221 2.52 7.78 2.45
CA ARG A 221 1.16 7.21 2.37
C ARG A 221 0.48 7.13 3.72
N GLU A 222 1.19 6.66 4.75
CA GLU A 222 0.67 6.58 6.11
C GLU A 222 0.37 7.97 6.69
N GLU A 223 1.21 8.97 6.41
CA GLU A 223 0.96 10.36 6.81
C GLU A 223 -0.28 10.93 6.11
N ASP A 224 -0.41 10.71 4.80
CA ASP A 224 -1.58 11.12 4.02
C ASP A 224 -2.87 10.46 4.54
N GLU A 225 -2.84 9.16 4.85
CA GLU A 225 -3.96 8.45 5.46
C GLU A 225 -4.32 9.03 6.83
N ARG A 226 -3.32 9.31 7.68
CA ARG A 226 -3.56 9.95 8.98
C ARG A 226 -4.18 11.34 8.85
N LYS A 227 -3.71 12.15 7.90
CA LYS A 227 -4.30 13.47 7.61
C LYS A 227 -5.76 13.31 7.18
N ARG A 228 -6.05 12.35 6.29
CA ARG A 228 -7.42 12.07 5.81
C ARG A 228 -8.36 11.60 6.92
N LEU A 229 -7.91 10.70 7.79
CA LEU A 229 -8.72 10.16 8.89
C LEU A 229 -9.07 11.22 9.95
N ASN A 230 -8.32 12.32 10.02
CA ASN A 230 -8.58 13.41 10.96
C ASN A 230 -9.56 14.47 10.41
N MET A 231 -9.94 14.36 9.13
CA MET A 231 -10.93 15.24 8.50
C MET A 231 -12.33 14.68 8.73
N TYR A 232 -13.29 15.56 9.06
CA TYR A 232 -14.68 15.17 9.25
C TYR A 232 -15.63 16.28 8.85
N TRP A 233 -16.87 15.91 8.57
CA TRP A 233 -17.95 16.86 8.27
C TRP A 233 -18.47 17.52 9.54
N ALA A 234 -18.50 18.85 9.54
CA ALA A 234 -19.13 19.65 10.58
C ALA A 234 -20.19 20.57 9.97
N ARG A 235 -21.01 21.19 10.83
CA ARG A 235 -22.04 22.16 10.43
C ARG A 235 -22.93 21.62 9.30
N VAL A 236 -23.48 20.43 9.51
CA VAL A 236 -24.43 19.85 8.56
C VAL A 236 -25.69 20.72 8.56
N GLU A 237 -25.95 21.37 7.44
CA GLU A 237 -27.08 22.25 7.20
C GLU A 237 -28.06 21.55 6.25
N THR A 238 -29.33 21.56 6.65
CA THR A 238 -30.44 20.97 5.87
C THR A 238 -31.13 22.04 5.07
N HIS A 239 -31.31 21.82 3.77
CA HIS A 239 -32.03 22.75 2.90
C HIS A 239 -33.49 22.35 2.72
N GLN A 240 -34.23 23.18 1.98
CA GLN A 240 -35.61 22.91 1.63
C GLN A 240 -35.71 21.66 0.73
N CYS A 241 -36.84 20.97 0.81
CA CYS A 241 -37.11 19.81 -0.04
C CYS A 241 -37.24 20.26 -1.50
N THR A 242 -36.54 19.57 -2.41
CA THR A 242 -36.48 19.96 -3.83
C THR A 242 -37.48 19.19 -4.70
N THR A 243 -37.69 17.90 -4.41
CA THR A 243 -38.64 17.00 -5.08
C THR A 243 -39.17 15.95 -4.08
N TYR A 244 -40.04 15.04 -4.53
CA TYR A 244 -40.54 13.94 -3.68
C TYR A 244 -39.39 13.16 -3.03
N ALA A 245 -39.48 13.01 -1.70
CA ALA A 245 -38.51 12.32 -0.86
C ALA A 245 -37.06 12.81 -1.03
N THR A 246 -36.85 14.01 -1.57
CA THR A 246 -35.54 14.53 -1.93
C THR A 246 -35.21 15.84 -1.23
N ARG A 247 -34.07 15.87 -0.55
CA ARG A 247 -33.54 17.01 0.20
C ARG A 247 -32.08 17.26 -0.14
N GLU A 248 -31.70 18.53 -0.14
CA GLU A 248 -30.32 18.94 -0.27
C GLU A 248 -29.69 19.16 1.12
N TYR A 249 -28.43 18.76 1.25
CA TYR A 249 -27.62 18.96 2.45
C TYR A 249 -26.32 19.65 2.08
N THR A 250 -25.81 20.46 3.00
CA THR A 250 -24.45 21.00 2.93
C THR A 250 -23.71 20.77 4.23
N ALA A 251 -22.40 20.65 4.17
CA ALA A 251 -21.56 20.50 5.34
C ALA A 251 -20.15 21.01 5.04
N VAL A 252 -19.47 21.49 6.06
CA VAL A 252 -18.10 22.02 5.95
C VAL A 252 -17.12 20.93 6.37
N LEU A 253 -16.15 20.61 5.52
CA LEU A 253 -15.06 19.70 5.84
C LEU A 253 -14.10 20.40 6.80
N THR A 254 -14.02 19.92 8.04
CA THR A 254 -13.21 20.52 9.10
C THR A 254 -11.89 19.76 9.26
N ASN A 255 -10.91 20.39 9.90
CA ASN A 255 -9.56 19.85 10.15
C ASN A 255 -8.75 19.54 8.88
N VAL A 256 -9.01 20.26 7.80
CA VAL A 256 -8.17 20.22 6.60
C VAL A 256 -6.87 21.00 6.89
N PRO A 257 -5.69 20.36 6.86
CA PRO A 257 -4.41 21.06 7.07
C PRO A 257 -4.19 22.16 6.03
N MET A 258 -3.53 23.26 6.42
CA MET A 258 -3.24 24.41 5.53
C MET A 258 -2.43 24.01 4.29
N ASP A 259 -1.53 23.04 4.45
CA ASP A 259 -0.58 22.54 3.47
C ASP A 259 -1.11 21.34 2.67
N TYR A 260 -2.40 21.02 2.79
CA TYR A 260 -2.97 19.85 2.14
C TYR A 260 -3.51 20.16 0.74
N ASP A 261 -2.66 19.97 -0.27
CA ASP A 261 -2.98 20.28 -1.68
C ASP A 261 -4.14 19.45 -2.26
N ARG A 262 -4.51 18.32 -1.62
CA ARG A 262 -5.55 17.39 -2.10
C ARG A 262 -6.88 17.57 -1.37
N SER A 263 -7.13 18.77 -0.88
CA SER A 263 -8.29 19.13 -0.07
C SER A 263 -9.64 18.79 -0.75
N LEU A 264 -9.79 19.09 -2.04
CA LEU A 264 -10.98 18.75 -2.83
C LEU A 264 -11.12 17.24 -3.08
N GLU A 265 -10.01 16.51 -3.21
CA GLU A 265 -10.03 15.05 -3.33
C GLU A 265 -10.49 14.41 -2.02
N ALA A 266 -10.01 14.91 -0.87
CA ALA A 266 -10.49 14.48 0.44
C ALA A 266 -11.99 14.74 0.60
N CYS A 267 -12.50 15.90 0.17
CA CYS A 267 -13.94 16.19 0.17
C CYS A 267 -14.75 15.12 -0.59
N ARG A 268 -14.34 14.76 -1.80
CA ARG A 268 -15.05 13.76 -2.63
C ARG A 268 -15.03 12.35 -2.05
N LEU A 269 -14.02 12.03 -1.26
CA LEU A 269 -13.80 10.69 -0.71
C LEU A 269 -14.26 10.55 0.75
N THR A 270 -14.68 11.64 1.41
CA THR A 270 -15.13 11.60 2.81
C THR A 270 -16.64 11.43 2.87
N PRO A 271 -17.16 10.29 3.34
CA PRO A 271 -18.60 10.09 3.41
C PRO A 271 -19.26 10.84 4.58
N LEU A 272 -20.50 11.27 4.40
CA LEU A 272 -21.38 11.80 5.44
C LEU A 272 -22.49 10.80 5.73
N THR A 273 -22.80 10.57 7.02
CA THR A 273 -23.93 9.71 7.40
C THR A 273 -25.19 10.56 7.59
N ILE A 274 -26.19 10.36 6.74
CA ILE A 274 -27.49 11.05 6.78
C ILE A 274 -28.54 9.96 7.01
N ASN A 275 -29.32 10.09 8.09
CA ASN A 275 -30.36 9.11 8.47
C ASN A 275 -29.86 7.66 8.54
N GLY A 276 -28.61 7.46 9.00
CA GLY A 276 -27.99 6.13 9.15
C GLY A 276 -27.42 5.53 7.86
N VAL A 277 -27.54 6.22 6.72
CA VAL A 277 -26.97 5.80 5.43
C VAL A 277 -25.78 6.69 5.07
N SER A 278 -24.72 6.07 4.55
CA SER A 278 -23.48 6.75 4.18
C SER A 278 -23.54 7.27 2.74
N TYR A 279 -23.33 8.56 2.54
CA TYR A 279 -23.35 9.21 1.23
C TYR A 279 -22.04 9.97 0.95
N LEU A 280 -21.52 9.82 -0.27
CA LEU A 280 -20.47 10.70 -0.79
C LEU A 280 -21.10 11.99 -1.31
N PRO A 281 -20.42 13.15 -1.20
CA PRO A 281 -20.94 14.40 -1.73
C PRO A 281 -21.06 14.35 -3.24
N SER A 282 -22.14 14.94 -3.78
CA SER A 282 -22.38 15.07 -5.22
C SER A 282 -21.45 16.12 -5.85
N ARG A 283 -21.11 17.17 -5.09
CA ARG A 283 -20.11 18.18 -5.47
C ARG A 283 -19.38 18.72 -4.25
N CYS A 284 -18.22 19.32 -4.51
CA CYS A 284 -17.34 19.93 -3.53
C CYS A 284 -16.94 21.32 -4.01
N GLU A 285 -17.01 22.32 -3.14
CA GLU A 285 -16.61 23.70 -3.46
C GLU A 285 -15.58 24.19 -2.44
N ASP A 286 -14.52 24.81 -2.96
CA ASP A 286 -13.52 25.50 -2.15
C ASP A 286 -13.98 26.95 -1.93
N ASN A 287 -14.41 27.25 -0.71
CA ASN A 287 -14.85 28.59 -0.31
C ASN A 287 -13.73 29.37 0.42
N GLY A 288 -12.47 29.02 0.15
CA GLY A 288 -11.30 29.70 0.69
C GLY A 288 -10.59 28.90 1.78
N PRO A 289 -9.65 29.54 2.50
CA PRO A 289 -8.78 28.82 3.43
C PRO A 289 -9.59 28.09 4.50
N HIS A 290 -9.50 26.75 4.50
CA HIS A 290 -10.19 25.82 5.42
C HIS A 290 -11.70 25.68 5.26
N ALA A 291 -12.28 26.19 4.18
CA ALA A 291 -13.73 26.15 3.99
C ALA A 291 -14.09 25.33 2.74
N ILE A 292 -13.89 24.02 2.80
CA ILE A 292 -14.43 23.14 1.75
C ILE A 292 -15.85 22.76 2.12
N ILE A 293 -16.79 23.03 1.22
CA ILE A 293 -18.20 22.69 1.40
C ILE A 293 -18.55 21.50 0.51
N GLY A 294 -19.05 20.44 1.14
CA GLY A 294 -19.68 19.31 0.45
C GLY A 294 -21.17 19.56 0.27
N TYR A 295 -21.72 19.05 -0.82
CA TYR A 295 -23.16 19.09 -1.12
C TYR A 295 -23.67 17.68 -1.35
N TRP A 296 -24.85 17.36 -0.86
CA TRP A 296 -25.53 16.09 -1.09
C TRP A 296 -26.97 16.32 -1.55
N THR A 297 -27.45 15.45 -2.42
CA THR A 297 -28.86 15.36 -2.81
C THR A 297 -29.35 13.98 -2.40
N VAL A 298 -30.06 13.91 -1.28
CA VAL A 298 -30.53 12.65 -0.68
C VAL A 298 -31.98 12.46 -1.08
N ASN A 299 -32.29 11.37 -1.77
CA ASN A 299 -33.61 11.06 -2.34
C ASN A 299 -34.33 9.90 -1.65
N GLN A 300 -33.87 9.51 -0.46
CA GLN A 300 -34.41 8.37 0.31
C GLN A 300 -34.45 8.73 1.78
N HIS A 301 -35.41 8.15 2.51
CA HIS A 301 -35.56 8.31 3.96
C HIS A 301 -35.70 9.77 4.43
N GLU A 302 -36.32 10.62 3.59
CA GLU A 302 -36.66 12.02 3.91
C GLU A 302 -38.17 12.16 4.16
N PRO A 303 -38.70 11.77 5.34
CA PRO A 303 -40.14 11.76 5.61
C PRO A 303 -40.76 13.16 5.56
N GLU A 304 -39.98 14.20 5.80
CA GLU A 304 -40.46 15.59 5.73
C GLU A 304 -40.62 16.09 4.27
N CYS A 305 -40.03 15.38 3.31
CA CYS A 305 -40.10 15.68 1.89
C CYS A 305 -41.06 14.75 1.14
N THR A 306 -41.87 13.96 1.85
CA THR A 306 -42.87 13.10 1.21
C THR A 306 -44.20 13.81 1.05
N THR A 307 -44.62 13.93 -0.19
CA THR A 307 -45.99 14.29 -0.61
C THR A 307 -46.76 13.02 -0.95
N TYR A 308 -48.08 13.10 -0.99
CA TYR A 308 -48.89 11.99 -1.49
C TYR A 308 -50.13 12.49 -2.22
N TRP A 309 -50.66 11.63 -3.09
CA TRP A 309 -51.88 11.91 -3.83
C TRP A 309 -53.11 11.51 -3.02
N ARG A 310 -53.97 12.48 -2.77
CA ARG A 310 -55.27 12.30 -2.16
C ARG A 310 -56.34 12.24 -3.24
N GLU A 311 -57.37 11.43 -2.99
CA GLU A 311 -58.68 11.36 -3.68
C GLU A 311 -58.63 11.59 -5.21
N TYR A 312 -58.93 10.55 -5.98
CA TYR A 312 -59.02 10.71 -7.43
C TYR A 312 -60.40 11.19 -7.87
N ARG A 313 -60.43 11.96 -8.96
CA ARG A 313 -61.65 12.38 -9.66
C ARG A 313 -61.52 11.97 -11.12
N ASP A 314 -62.52 11.24 -11.60
CA ASP A 314 -62.68 10.94 -13.01
C ASP A 314 -63.24 12.18 -13.71
N LYS A 315 -62.49 12.73 -14.67
CA LYS A 315 -62.90 13.89 -15.47
C LYS A 315 -63.58 13.48 -16.78
N GLY A 316 -63.77 12.17 -16.99
CA GLY A 316 -64.35 11.60 -18.20
C GLY A 316 -63.34 11.44 -19.33
N CYS A 317 -63.85 11.19 -20.52
CA CYS A 317 -63.05 11.02 -21.73
C CYS A 317 -62.46 12.35 -22.20
N THR A 318 -61.19 12.36 -22.62
CA THR A 318 -60.54 13.60 -23.10
C THR A 318 -61.23 14.14 -24.35
N SER A 319 -61.68 13.23 -25.23
CA SER A 319 -62.59 13.50 -26.34
C SER A 319 -63.33 12.22 -26.75
N GLN A 320 -64.48 12.36 -27.41
CA GLN A 320 -65.29 11.22 -27.84
C GLN A 320 -64.55 10.41 -28.91
N GLY A 321 -64.39 9.10 -28.67
CA GLY A 321 -63.67 8.17 -29.56
C GLY A 321 -62.15 8.20 -29.41
N SER A 322 -61.61 8.89 -28.40
CA SER A 322 -60.16 8.98 -28.16
C SER A 322 -59.56 7.69 -27.60
N GLY A 323 -60.38 6.86 -26.96
CA GLY A 323 -59.89 5.76 -26.14
C GLY A 323 -59.07 6.21 -24.93
N LYS A 324 -59.18 7.49 -24.51
CA LYS A 324 -58.41 8.08 -23.39
C LYS A 324 -59.34 8.70 -22.35
N ARG A 325 -59.09 8.38 -21.08
CA ARG A 325 -59.80 8.95 -19.92
C ARG A 325 -58.85 9.81 -19.10
N LEU A 326 -59.34 10.97 -18.66
CA LEU A 326 -58.57 11.92 -17.86
C LEU A 326 -58.89 11.74 -16.36
N ILE A 327 -57.86 11.46 -15.58
CA ILE A 327 -57.94 11.30 -14.12
C ILE A 327 -57.22 12.47 -13.45
N GLU A 328 -57.85 13.06 -12.43
CA GLU A 328 -57.32 14.15 -11.60
C GLU A 328 -57.09 13.65 -10.17
N HIS A 329 -55.96 14.00 -9.54
CA HIS A 329 -55.74 13.80 -8.09
C HIS A 329 -55.25 15.09 -7.43
N TYR A 330 -55.56 15.23 -6.14
CA TYR A 330 -55.08 16.33 -5.31
C TYR A 330 -53.75 15.96 -4.64
N LEU A 331 -52.76 16.85 -4.65
CA LEU A 331 -51.46 16.62 -4.01
C LEU A 331 -51.44 17.22 -2.60
N GLU A 332 -51.20 16.38 -1.59
CA GLU A 332 -51.11 16.78 -0.19
C GLU A 332 -49.68 16.76 0.35
N MET A 333 -49.52 17.41 1.52
CA MET A 333 -48.27 17.52 2.27
C MET A 333 -47.14 18.24 1.52
N LEU A 334 -47.49 19.22 0.69
CA LEU A 334 -46.50 20.00 -0.05
C LEU A 334 -45.62 20.80 0.94
N PRO A 335 -44.28 20.61 0.94
CA PRO A 335 -43.40 21.32 1.85
C PRO A 335 -43.50 22.84 1.65
N LYS A 336 -43.45 23.59 2.75
CA LYS A 336 -43.52 25.06 2.70
C LYS A 336 -42.33 25.62 1.92
N GLY A 337 -42.61 26.40 0.87
CA GLY A 337 -41.60 26.97 -0.02
C GLY A 337 -41.09 26.03 -1.11
N GLY A 338 -41.54 24.77 -1.12
CA GLY A 338 -41.21 23.82 -2.18
C GLY A 338 -41.82 24.19 -3.53
N ASP A 339 -41.15 23.79 -4.61
CA ASP A 339 -41.65 23.95 -5.97
C ASP A 339 -42.74 22.91 -6.25
N TRP A 340 -44.00 23.35 -6.16
CA TRP A 340 -45.16 22.46 -6.31
C TRP A 340 -45.16 21.69 -7.64
N SER A 341 -44.61 22.28 -8.72
CA SER A 341 -44.55 21.66 -10.03
C SER A 341 -43.62 20.45 -10.01
N LYS A 342 -42.44 20.61 -9.38
CA LYS A 342 -41.48 19.52 -9.19
C LYS A 342 -42.03 18.40 -8.31
N PHE A 343 -42.69 18.73 -7.21
CA PHE A 343 -43.34 17.71 -6.37
C PHE A 343 -44.43 16.95 -7.15
N CYS A 344 -45.27 17.67 -7.88
CA CYS A 344 -46.31 17.07 -8.70
C CYS A 344 -45.75 16.12 -9.78
N ALA A 345 -44.63 16.48 -10.42
CA ALA A 345 -43.97 15.65 -11.43
C ALA A 345 -43.18 14.45 -10.86
N THR A 346 -42.91 14.40 -9.55
CA THR A 346 -42.04 13.38 -8.94
C THR A 346 -42.69 12.57 -7.82
N THR A 347 -43.91 12.90 -7.43
CA THR A 347 -44.65 12.14 -6.40
C THR A 347 -45.22 10.87 -7.05
N PRO A 348 -44.78 9.67 -6.65
CA PRO A 348 -45.27 8.45 -7.26
C PRO A 348 -46.74 8.20 -6.90
N ILE A 349 -47.46 7.54 -7.80
CA ILE A 349 -48.84 7.11 -7.57
C ILE A 349 -49.09 5.74 -8.16
N ARG A 350 -49.98 4.98 -7.51
CA ARG A 350 -50.47 3.71 -8.03
C ARG A 350 -52.00 3.68 -7.97
N PHE A 351 -52.64 3.51 -9.12
CA PHE A 351 -54.09 3.38 -9.25
C PHE A 351 -54.44 2.59 -10.52
N HIS A 352 -55.58 1.90 -10.55
CA HIS A 352 -56.00 1.02 -11.66
C HIS A 352 -54.90 0.03 -12.13
N ASP A 353 -54.17 -0.56 -11.18
CA ASP A 353 -53.03 -1.47 -11.43
C ASP A 353 -51.89 -0.88 -12.28
N MET A 354 -51.86 0.45 -12.44
CA MET A 354 -50.80 1.20 -13.08
C MET A 354 -49.97 1.93 -12.02
N GLU A 355 -48.67 2.07 -12.27
CA GLU A 355 -47.73 2.82 -11.45
C GLU A 355 -47.12 3.94 -12.26
N PHE A 356 -47.13 5.16 -11.71
CA PHE A 356 -46.55 6.34 -12.32
C PHE A 356 -45.55 6.97 -11.35
N GLN A 357 -44.43 7.47 -11.89
CA GLN A 357 -43.41 8.17 -11.11
C GLN A 357 -43.86 9.58 -10.68
N GLY A 358 -44.92 10.10 -11.30
CA GLY A 358 -45.42 11.46 -11.12
C GLY A 358 -46.65 11.72 -11.98
N ALA A 359 -47.22 12.92 -11.86
CA ALA A 359 -48.28 13.37 -12.74
C ALA A 359 -47.75 13.69 -14.15
N GLN A 360 -48.55 13.42 -15.19
CA GLN A 360 -48.21 13.80 -16.57
C GLN A 360 -48.38 15.30 -16.77
N HIS A 361 -49.41 15.88 -16.15
CA HIS A 361 -49.67 17.32 -16.13
C HIS A 361 -49.99 17.79 -14.72
N CYS A 362 -49.61 19.02 -14.42
CA CYS A 362 -49.77 19.62 -13.11
C CYS A 362 -50.47 20.97 -13.25
N ASN A 363 -51.45 21.23 -12.40
CA ASN A 363 -52.15 22.51 -12.34
C ASN A 363 -52.30 22.99 -10.90
N GLN A 364 -52.16 24.29 -10.69
CA GLN A 364 -52.42 24.91 -9.40
C GLN A 364 -53.74 25.66 -9.49
N GLN A 365 -54.73 25.20 -8.72
CA GLN A 365 -56.04 25.85 -8.67
C GLN A 365 -56.11 26.69 -7.39
N VAL A 366 -56.47 27.95 -7.54
CA VAL A 366 -56.88 28.78 -6.41
C VAL A 366 -58.30 28.35 -6.07
N SER A 367 -58.49 27.64 -4.96
CA SER A 367 -59.85 27.36 -4.49
C SER A 367 -60.49 28.71 -4.18
N SER A 368 -61.44 29.15 -5.01
CA SER A 368 -62.23 30.33 -4.69
C SER A 368 -62.86 30.09 -3.31
N PRO A 369 -62.73 31.02 -2.35
CA PRO A 369 -63.37 30.88 -1.06
C PRO A 369 -64.83 30.58 -1.31
N SER A 370 -65.32 29.44 -0.81
CA SER A 370 -66.75 29.18 -0.82
C SER A 370 -67.41 30.41 -0.22
N MET A 371 -68.24 31.11 -1.00
CA MET A 371 -68.92 32.35 -0.59
C MET A 371 -69.76 32.09 0.67
N ILE A 372 -69.13 32.18 1.83
CA ILE A 372 -69.80 32.34 3.12
C ILE A 372 -69.53 33.80 3.51
N PRO A 373 -70.49 34.70 3.23
CA PRO A 373 -70.28 36.13 3.43
C PRO A 373 -70.51 36.43 4.91
N THR A 374 -69.47 36.44 5.76
CA THR A 374 -69.57 37.17 7.05
C THR A 374 -68.31 37.35 7.89
N ILE A 375 -67.15 36.74 7.62
CA ILE A 375 -66.02 36.78 8.58
C ILE A 375 -64.70 37.19 7.91
N ASP A 376 -64.16 38.31 8.41
CA ASP A 376 -62.82 38.92 8.24
C ASP A 376 -61.88 38.35 7.16
N TRP A 377 -61.64 39.15 6.11
CA TRP A 377 -60.85 38.81 4.93
C TRP A 377 -59.33 38.96 5.11
N THR A 378 -58.84 39.43 6.25
CA THR A 378 -57.42 39.78 6.42
C THR A 378 -56.51 38.60 6.82
N SER A 379 -57.05 37.40 7.03
CA SER A 379 -56.27 36.22 7.48
C SER A 379 -56.38 34.96 6.62
N PHE A 380 -57.15 34.98 5.52
CA PHE A 380 -57.23 33.82 4.62
C PHE A 380 -56.04 33.77 3.68
N ALA A 381 -54.98 33.08 4.12
CA ALA A 381 -54.03 32.49 3.19
C ALA A 381 -54.83 31.63 2.21
N GLN A 382 -54.95 32.08 0.95
CA GLN A 382 -55.60 31.30 -0.10
C GLN A 382 -54.87 29.97 -0.19
N HIS A 383 -55.55 28.87 0.19
CA HIS A 383 -55.01 27.53 0.01
C HIS A 383 -55.00 27.23 -1.49
N GLN A 384 -53.87 27.47 -2.13
CA GLN A 384 -53.64 27.05 -3.50
C GLN A 384 -53.48 25.53 -3.48
N GLY A 385 -54.38 24.84 -4.16
CA GLY A 385 -54.32 23.39 -4.29
C GLY A 385 -53.51 22.99 -5.51
N THR A 386 -52.65 21.99 -5.39
CA THR A 386 -51.92 21.40 -6.51
C THR A 386 -52.61 20.12 -6.95
N TYR A 387 -52.87 19.99 -8.25
CA TYR A 387 -53.55 18.85 -8.85
C TYR A 387 -52.69 18.23 -9.93
N GLY A 388 -52.62 16.91 -9.93
CA GLY A 388 -51.98 16.10 -10.97
C GLY A 388 -53.02 15.49 -11.89
N TYR A 389 -52.66 15.32 -13.16
CA TYR A 389 -53.51 14.70 -14.17
C TYR A 389 -52.79 13.57 -14.89
N TRP A 390 -53.56 12.54 -15.26
CA TRP A 390 -53.11 11.39 -16.04
C TRP A 390 -54.15 11.08 -17.11
N GLU A 391 -53.69 10.83 -18.33
CA GLU A 391 -54.48 10.23 -19.40
C GLU A 391 -54.19 8.74 -19.45
N ILE A 392 -55.23 7.93 -19.21
CA ILE A 392 -55.15 6.47 -19.23
C ILE A 392 -55.93 5.90 -20.40
N ASP A 393 -55.48 4.77 -20.92
CA ASP A 393 -56.20 4.03 -21.96
C ASP A 393 -57.50 3.46 -21.41
N ASP A 394 -58.61 3.79 -22.07
CA ASP A 394 -59.94 3.30 -21.75
C ASP A 394 -60.75 3.11 -23.03
N ALA A 395 -61.03 1.85 -23.38
CA ALA A 395 -61.77 1.48 -24.57
C ALA A 395 -63.22 2.00 -24.60
N THR A 396 -63.73 2.54 -23.50
CA THR A 396 -65.09 3.09 -23.41
C THR A 396 -65.22 4.53 -23.92
N CYS A 397 -64.12 5.22 -24.28
CA CYS A 397 -64.08 6.67 -24.51
C CYS A 397 -64.24 7.22 -25.95
#